data_AF-A0A840XP60-F1
#
_entry.id   AF-A0A840XP60-F1
#
_cell.length_a   1.000
_cell.length_b   1.000
_cell.length_c   1.000
_cell.angle_alpha   90.00
_cell.angle_beta   90.00
_cell.angle_gamma   90.00
#
_symmetry.space_group_name_H-M   'P 1'
#
loop_
_entity.id
_entity.type
_entity.pdbx_description
1 polymer ?
#
loop_
_entity_poly.entity_id
_entity_poly.type
_entity_poly.pdbx_seq_one_letter_code
_entity_poly.pdbx_strand_id
1 'polypeptide(L)'
;MPQQETAAEIGATPGPGAEAIRRALRGPPGRAALRLPCPPAGGPRRVAIALLEEAGRSRGGAVLESAGGDLLLTEAEAAEADRIAAILAGLLGARPDRYDLPAEAAALLALPAAAPAAAPLHPPTAAGIEAAADAPPLGSLLRRDGVLHLAPGAPRRLALLRLAPDRAALAAALGAAASDADLLRHAEARLAARTLRAVAEPATRDALLGGPPAVPLLLDLPAALLPEPAPAAAEDAPPAPVLYAALTLAEALAEGLSARAAALRGAGWGLAVRGLDAAALGLLAPAALPADLLLLRWSPALAERAAMAALRRLDPARLVLTRCDGEAALEWGLSLGLSRFAGPWIAALMAATRMAACDHAAGCRRAECIARAAAAAPAGRAGCLSPALLAGFSPVEAP
;
A
#
# COMPACT_ATOMS: atom_id res chain seq x y z
N MET A 1 -3.38 70.76 -17.63
CA MET A 1 -4.78 70.29 -17.76
C MET A 1 -5.01 69.84 -19.20
N PRO A 2 -5.64 68.69 -19.47
CA PRO A 2 -5.68 67.44 -18.71
C PRO A 2 -5.04 66.27 -19.49
N GLN A 3 -4.40 65.35 -18.76
CA GLN A 3 -4.02 64.02 -19.26
C GLN A 3 -5.27 63.13 -19.25
N GLN A 4 -5.59 62.50 -20.38
CA GLN A 4 -6.57 61.42 -20.47
C GLN A 4 -5.84 60.08 -20.45
N GLU A 5 -5.91 59.39 -19.32
CA GLU A 5 -5.64 57.96 -19.21
C GLU A 5 -6.85 57.19 -19.75
N THR A 6 -6.69 56.59 -20.92
CA THR A 6 -7.65 55.65 -21.49
C THR A 6 -7.40 54.28 -20.84
N ALA A 7 -8.21 53.93 -19.85
CA ALA A 7 -8.30 52.58 -19.33
C ALA A 7 -8.84 51.65 -20.42
N ALA A 8 -7.97 50.76 -20.94
CA ALA A 8 -8.39 49.65 -21.78
C ALA A 8 -9.09 48.61 -20.89
N GLU A 9 -10.42 48.61 -20.88
CA GLU A 9 -11.22 47.47 -20.43
C GLU A 9 -10.91 46.27 -21.33
N ILE A 10 -10.00 45.40 -20.88
CA ILE A 10 -9.84 44.07 -21.43
C ILE A 10 -11.11 43.30 -21.03
N GLY A 11 -12.07 43.25 -21.95
CA GLY A 11 -13.24 42.39 -21.84
C GLY A 11 -12.81 40.93 -21.79
N ALA A 12 -12.57 40.42 -20.59
CA ALA A 12 -12.29 39.02 -20.36
C ALA A 12 -13.53 38.23 -20.77
N THR A 13 -13.43 37.48 -21.87
CA THR A 13 -14.47 36.56 -22.32
C THR A 13 -14.82 35.64 -21.14
N PRO A 14 -16.07 35.60 -20.67
CA PRO A 14 -16.43 34.78 -19.53
C PRO A 14 -16.11 33.31 -19.84
N GLY A 15 -15.30 32.70 -18.97
CA GLY A 15 -14.92 31.30 -19.12
C GLY A 15 -16.14 30.36 -19.10
N PRO A 16 -15.99 29.12 -19.58
CA PRO A 16 -17.08 28.15 -19.69
C PRO A 16 -17.86 27.92 -18.39
N GLY A 17 -17.21 28.03 -17.22
CA GLY A 17 -17.88 27.94 -15.92
C GLY A 17 -18.86 29.08 -15.64
N ALA A 18 -18.54 30.31 -16.02
CA ALA A 18 -19.43 31.46 -15.80
C ALA A 18 -20.70 31.39 -16.68
N GLU A 19 -20.63 30.75 -17.84
CA GLU A 19 -21.82 30.49 -18.68
C GLU A 19 -22.67 29.36 -18.10
N ALA A 20 -22.06 28.28 -17.59
CA ALA A 20 -22.77 27.20 -16.93
C ALA A 20 -23.53 27.70 -15.69
N ILE A 21 -22.91 28.54 -14.85
CA ILE A 21 -23.56 29.18 -13.71
C ILE A 21 -24.70 30.09 -14.18
N ARG A 22 -24.47 30.96 -15.17
CA ARG A 22 -25.53 31.86 -15.69
C ARG A 22 -26.73 31.09 -16.27
N ARG A 23 -26.49 29.94 -16.90
CA ARG A 23 -27.57 29.04 -17.36
C ARG A 23 -28.35 28.48 -16.19
N ALA A 24 -27.67 27.98 -15.17
CA ALA A 24 -28.30 27.51 -13.94
C ALA A 24 -29.14 28.63 -13.28
N LEU A 25 -28.77 29.90 -13.38
CA LEU A 25 -29.58 30.97 -12.78
C LEU A 25 -30.90 31.27 -13.51
N ARG A 26 -31.07 30.85 -14.78
CA ARG A 26 -32.26 31.17 -15.59
C ARG A 26 -33.43 30.19 -15.46
N GLY A 27 -33.21 29.02 -14.86
CA GLY A 27 -34.26 28.00 -14.72
C GLY A 27 -35.24 28.28 -13.55
N PRO A 28 -36.18 27.33 -13.31
CA PRO A 28 -37.23 27.50 -12.30
C PRO A 28 -36.68 27.53 -10.85
N PRO A 29 -37.44 28.07 -9.88
CA PRO A 29 -37.07 27.99 -8.46
C PRO A 29 -37.04 26.54 -7.94
N GLY A 30 -36.41 26.30 -6.78
CA GLY A 30 -36.33 24.97 -6.15
C GLY A 30 -35.12 24.13 -6.57
N ARG A 31 -34.07 24.79 -7.09
CA ARG A 31 -32.81 24.16 -7.46
C ARG A 31 -31.73 24.51 -6.45
N ALA A 32 -30.70 23.68 -6.38
CA ALA A 32 -29.54 23.95 -5.53
C ALA A 32 -28.24 23.66 -6.28
N ALA A 33 -27.19 24.39 -5.93
CA ALA A 33 -25.81 24.08 -6.30
C ALA A 33 -25.08 23.48 -5.08
N LEU A 34 -24.07 22.65 -5.34
CA LEU A 34 -23.22 22.06 -4.30
C LEU A 34 -21.77 22.37 -4.58
N ARG A 35 -21.04 22.87 -3.58
CA ARG A 35 -19.59 23.00 -3.63
C ARG A 35 -18.94 22.07 -2.63
N LEU A 36 -18.03 21.23 -3.11
CA LEU A 36 -17.22 20.35 -2.29
C LEU A 36 -15.78 20.88 -2.27
N PRO A 37 -15.32 21.45 -1.14
CA PRO A 37 -13.99 22.03 -1.05
C PRO A 37 -12.91 20.94 -1.09
N CYS A 38 -11.95 21.09 -2.01
CA CYS A 38 -10.75 20.25 -2.19
C CYS A 38 -10.90 18.79 -1.72
N PRO A 39 -11.72 17.96 -2.39
CA PRO A 39 -11.90 16.58 -1.98
C PRO A 39 -10.57 15.80 -2.08
N PRO A 40 -10.37 14.76 -1.22
CA PRO A 40 -9.16 13.95 -1.24
C PRO A 40 -8.92 13.36 -2.63
N ALA A 41 -7.70 13.48 -3.15
CA ALA A 41 -7.33 13.00 -4.47
C ALA A 41 -7.58 11.48 -4.65
N GLY A 42 -7.67 11.02 -5.91
CA GLY A 42 -7.84 9.60 -6.25
C GLY A 42 -9.29 9.12 -6.20
N GLY A 43 -9.52 7.96 -5.59
CA GLY A 43 -10.82 7.28 -5.49
C GLY A 43 -11.94 8.15 -4.91
N PRO A 44 -11.75 8.75 -3.71
CA PRO A 44 -12.78 9.58 -3.07
C PRO A 44 -13.23 10.75 -3.97
N ARG A 45 -12.30 11.43 -4.62
CA ARG A 45 -12.61 12.49 -5.60
C ARG A 45 -13.37 11.97 -6.82
N ARG A 46 -13.05 10.80 -7.36
CA ARG A 46 -13.83 10.21 -8.48
C ARG A 46 -15.26 9.87 -8.08
N VAL A 47 -15.45 9.29 -6.90
CA VAL A 47 -16.78 9.01 -6.34
C VAL A 47 -17.55 10.32 -6.15
N ALA A 48 -16.88 11.36 -5.66
CA ALA A 48 -17.48 12.69 -5.52
C ALA A 48 -17.96 13.25 -6.87
N ILE A 49 -17.12 13.23 -7.90
CA ILE A 49 -17.48 13.67 -9.25
C ILE A 49 -18.69 12.86 -9.77
N ALA A 50 -18.64 11.54 -9.69
CA ALA A 50 -19.73 10.68 -10.19
C ALA A 50 -21.07 10.93 -9.47
N LEU A 51 -21.05 11.13 -8.16
CA LEU A 51 -22.25 11.47 -7.38
C LEU A 51 -22.80 12.86 -7.74
N LEU A 52 -21.92 13.85 -7.93
CA LEU A 52 -22.33 15.19 -8.36
C LEU A 52 -22.88 15.19 -9.80
N GLU A 53 -22.28 14.41 -10.71
CA GLU A 53 -22.77 14.24 -12.08
C GLU A 53 -24.14 13.53 -12.13
N GLU A 54 -24.35 12.50 -11.29
CA GLU A 54 -25.66 11.86 -11.12
C GLU A 54 -26.72 12.88 -10.67
N ALA A 55 -26.40 13.68 -9.67
CA ALA A 55 -27.31 14.72 -9.15
C ALA A 55 -27.68 15.73 -10.24
N GLY A 56 -26.69 16.16 -11.03
CA GLY A 56 -26.85 17.14 -12.10
C GLY A 56 -27.63 16.63 -13.32
N ARG A 57 -27.59 15.33 -13.61
CA ARG A 57 -28.23 14.72 -14.80
C ARG A 57 -29.72 15.01 -14.89
N SER A 58 -30.42 15.07 -13.75
CA SER A 58 -31.86 15.36 -13.69
C SER A 58 -32.24 16.73 -14.26
N ARG A 59 -31.33 17.71 -14.21
CA ARG A 59 -31.61 19.12 -14.56
C ARG A 59 -30.60 19.74 -15.53
N GLY A 60 -29.66 18.96 -16.06
CA GLY A 60 -28.61 19.46 -16.95
C GLY A 60 -27.46 20.18 -16.24
N GLY A 61 -27.29 19.92 -14.93
CA GLY A 61 -26.18 20.44 -14.15
C GLY A 61 -24.83 19.88 -14.60
N ALA A 62 -23.81 20.73 -14.55
CA ALA A 62 -22.44 20.36 -14.85
C ALA A 62 -21.59 20.39 -13.58
N VAL A 63 -20.59 19.51 -13.51
CA VAL A 63 -19.57 19.53 -12.47
C VAL A 63 -18.37 20.30 -12.99
N LEU A 64 -18.00 21.35 -12.26
CA LEU A 64 -16.87 22.21 -12.54
C LEU A 64 -15.78 22.00 -11.48
N GLU A 65 -14.54 22.24 -11.86
CA GLU A 65 -13.37 22.21 -11.00
C GLU A 65 -12.68 23.58 -10.99
N SER A 66 -12.45 24.12 -9.80
CA SER A 66 -11.65 25.33 -9.61
C SER A 66 -10.15 25.03 -9.66
N ALA A 67 -9.33 26.06 -9.86
CA ALA A 67 -7.87 25.94 -9.75
C ALA A 67 -7.39 25.46 -8.36
N GLY A 68 -8.20 25.65 -7.32
CA GLY A 68 -7.92 25.17 -5.96
C GLY A 68 -8.33 23.70 -5.72
N GLY A 69 -8.87 23.02 -6.73
CA GLY A 69 -9.33 21.63 -6.63
C GLY A 69 -10.76 21.46 -6.10
N ASP A 70 -11.47 22.55 -5.77
CA ASP A 70 -12.88 22.49 -5.39
C ASP A 70 -13.74 21.97 -6.54
N LEU A 71 -14.70 21.10 -6.22
CA LEU A 71 -15.73 20.67 -7.16
C LEU A 71 -17.00 21.48 -6.95
N LEU A 72 -17.62 21.94 -8.03
CA LEU A 72 -18.87 22.69 -8.02
C LEU A 72 -19.88 22.04 -8.96
N LEU A 73 -20.98 21.53 -8.41
CA LEU A 73 -22.16 21.18 -9.18
C LEU A 73 -23.01 22.44 -9.39
N THR A 74 -23.21 22.83 -10.65
CA THR A 74 -23.88 24.09 -10.99
C THR A 74 -25.37 24.10 -10.67
N GLU A 75 -26.04 22.96 -10.79
CA GLU A 75 -27.46 22.80 -10.44
C GLU A 75 -27.86 21.33 -10.26
N ALA A 76 -28.76 21.11 -9.32
CA ALA A 76 -29.53 19.88 -9.12
C ALA A 76 -30.89 20.23 -8.49
N GLU A 77 -31.79 19.26 -8.46
CA GLU A 77 -33.02 19.37 -7.68
C GLU A 77 -32.70 19.47 -6.18
N ALA A 78 -33.41 20.32 -5.42
CA ALA A 78 -33.13 20.55 -4.01
C ALA A 78 -33.03 19.27 -3.16
N ALA A 79 -34.00 18.36 -3.29
CA ALA A 79 -34.01 17.10 -2.53
C ALA A 79 -32.86 16.16 -2.92
N GLU A 80 -32.49 16.14 -4.21
CA GLU A 80 -31.37 15.36 -4.74
C GLU A 80 -30.04 15.92 -4.22
N ALA A 81 -29.88 17.24 -4.22
CA ALA A 81 -28.72 17.92 -3.68
C ALA A 81 -28.54 17.63 -2.17
N ASP A 82 -29.62 17.61 -1.39
CA ASP A 82 -29.55 17.25 0.03
C ASP A 82 -29.13 15.81 0.25
N ARG A 83 -29.69 14.88 -0.53
CA ARG A 83 -29.32 13.47 -0.47
C ARG A 83 -27.84 13.27 -0.77
N ILE A 84 -27.34 13.89 -1.85
CA ILE A 84 -25.96 13.76 -2.29
C ILE A 84 -25.01 14.45 -1.31
N ALA A 85 -25.38 15.61 -0.77
CA ALA A 85 -24.61 16.26 0.28
C ALA A 85 -24.46 15.39 1.54
N ALA A 86 -25.53 14.68 1.94
CA ALA A 86 -25.47 13.74 3.06
C ALA A 86 -24.57 12.53 2.77
N ILE A 87 -24.65 11.95 1.55
CA ILE A 87 -23.79 10.85 1.13
C ILE A 87 -22.32 11.28 1.10
N LEU A 88 -22.02 12.44 0.52
CA LEU A 88 -20.66 12.99 0.47
C LEU A 88 -20.11 13.29 1.87
N ALA A 89 -20.94 13.83 2.77
CA ALA A 89 -20.57 14.05 4.16
C ALA A 89 -20.20 12.73 4.87
N GLY A 90 -20.98 11.67 4.66
CA GLY A 90 -20.70 10.35 5.22
C GLY A 90 -19.46 9.69 4.64
N LEU A 91 -19.24 9.80 3.32
CA LEU A 91 -18.11 9.16 2.63
C LEU A 91 -16.78 9.89 2.81
N LEU A 92 -16.80 11.22 2.80
CA LEU A 92 -15.60 12.05 2.77
C LEU A 92 -15.31 12.72 4.12
N GLY A 93 -16.24 12.67 5.07
CA GLY A 93 -16.15 13.39 6.34
C GLY A 93 -16.27 14.91 6.19
N ALA A 94 -16.62 15.41 5.00
CA ALA A 94 -16.78 16.83 4.71
C ALA A 94 -18.14 17.08 4.05
N ARG A 95 -18.95 17.95 4.65
CA ARG A 95 -20.26 18.32 4.11
C ARG A 95 -20.05 19.37 3.01
N PRO A 96 -20.59 19.17 1.79
CA PRO A 96 -20.57 20.20 0.75
C PRO A 96 -21.31 21.46 1.20
N ASP A 97 -20.84 22.63 0.77
CA ASP A 97 -21.59 23.88 0.85
C ASP A 97 -22.78 23.78 -0.11
N ARG A 98 -23.97 24.16 0.36
CA ARG A 98 -25.20 24.18 -0.45
C ARG A 98 -25.59 25.63 -0.72
N TYR A 99 -26.01 25.90 -1.96
CA TYR A 99 -26.53 27.20 -2.36
C TYR A 99 -27.91 27.04 -3.00
N ASP A 100 -28.92 27.68 -2.42
CA ASP A 100 -30.29 27.67 -2.95
C ASP A 100 -30.42 28.65 -4.12
N LEU A 101 -30.86 28.14 -5.27
CA LEU A 101 -31.01 28.91 -6.50
C LEU A 101 -32.47 29.34 -6.72
N PRO A 102 -32.71 30.62 -7.08
CA PRO A 102 -31.73 31.65 -7.45
C PRO A 102 -31.25 32.57 -6.31
N ALA A 103 -31.70 32.36 -5.06
CA ALA A 103 -31.46 33.29 -3.95
C ALA A 103 -29.97 33.57 -3.67
N GLU A 104 -29.13 32.55 -3.80
CA GLU A 104 -27.69 32.62 -3.48
C GLU A 104 -26.79 32.71 -4.72
N ALA A 105 -27.36 33.15 -5.85
CA ALA A 105 -26.68 33.30 -7.14
C ALA A 105 -25.39 34.14 -7.06
N ALA A 106 -25.41 35.22 -6.28
CA ALA A 106 -24.28 36.13 -6.16
C ALA A 106 -23.07 35.46 -5.50
N ALA A 107 -23.30 34.58 -4.51
CA ALA A 107 -22.23 33.83 -3.84
C ALA A 107 -21.56 32.84 -4.81
N LEU A 108 -22.33 32.19 -5.67
CA LEU A 108 -21.80 31.29 -6.70
C LEU A 108 -21.01 32.03 -7.78
N LEU A 109 -21.49 33.19 -8.23
CA LEU A 109 -20.78 34.02 -9.21
C LEU A 109 -19.48 34.63 -8.67
N ALA A 110 -19.34 34.76 -7.35
CA ALA A 110 -18.13 35.22 -6.69
C ALA A 110 -17.06 34.12 -6.55
N LEU A 111 -17.39 32.85 -6.84
CA LEU A 111 -16.41 31.76 -6.79
C LEU A 111 -15.32 31.93 -7.86
N PRO A 112 -14.09 31.46 -7.60
CA PRO A 112 -13.01 31.50 -8.58
C PRO A 112 -13.41 30.78 -9.87
N ALA A 113 -12.85 31.23 -11.00
CA ALA A 113 -13.12 30.62 -12.30
C ALA A 113 -12.89 29.10 -12.25
N ALA A 114 -13.90 28.36 -12.70
CA ALA A 114 -13.90 26.91 -12.74
C ALA A 114 -14.00 26.42 -14.19
N ALA A 115 -13.25 25.37 -14.51
CA ALA A 115 -13.33 24.65 -15.78
C ALA A 115 -14.25 23.44 -15.61
N PRO A 116 -14.79 22.84 -16.68
CA PRO A 116 -15.43 21.53 -16.59
C PRO A 116 -14.49 20.56 -15.87
N ALA A 117 -14.97 19.87 -14.84
CA ALA A 117 -14.18 18.86 -14.18
C ALA A 117 -13.78 17.82 -15.24
N ALA A 118 -12.48 17.58 -15.39
CA ALA A 118 -12.01 16.64 -16.40
C ALA A 118 -12.58 15.26 -16.06
N ALA A 119 -13.48 14.76 -16.91
CA ALA A 119 -13.86 13.36 -16.87
C ALA A 119 -12.55 12.54 -17.00
N PRO A 120 -12.30 11.55 -16.14
CA PRO A 120 -11.13 10.70 -16.31
C PRO A 120 -11.15 10.14 -17.74
N LEU A 121 -10.04 10.31 -18.46
CA LEU A 121 -9.84 9.99 -19.89
C LEU A 121 -9.90 8.48 -20.17
N HIS A 122 -11.00 7.83 -19.80
CA HIS A 122 -11.18 6.39 -19.54
C HIS A 122 -10.73 5.99 -18.13
N PRO A 123 -11.64 5.95 -17.13
CA PRO A 123 -11.34 5.19 -15.93
C PRO A 123 -11.11 3.74 -16.40
N PRO A 124 -10.00 3.08 -16.02
CA PRO A 124 -9.87 1.66 -16.29
C PRO A 124 -11.10 1.00 -15.67
N THR A 125 -11.85 0.26 -16.48
CA THR A 125 -12.97 -0.53 -15.96
C THR A 125 -12.43 -1.47 -14.90
N ALA A 126 -13.22 -1.85 -13.89
CA ALA A 126 -12.77 -2.83 -12.89
C ALA A 126 -12.21 -4.09 -13.56
N ALA A 127 -12.85 -4.56 -14.64
CA ALA A 127 -12.36 -5.63 -15.50
C ALA A 127 -10.97 -5.35 -16.12
N GLY A 128 -10.69 -4.10 -16.51
CA GLY A 128 -9.40 -3.69 -17.06
C GLY A 128 -8.27 -3.70 -16.02
N ILE A 129 -8.53 -3.30 -14.78
CA ILE A 129 -7.52 -3.31 -13.70
C ILE A 129 -7.16 -4.74 -13.31
N GLU A 130 -8.18 -5.59 -13.15
CA GLU A 130 -7.97 -7.00 -12.83
C GLU A 130 -7.16 -7.70 -13.92
N ALA A 131 -7.54 -7.50 -15.19
CA ALA A 131 -6.79 -8.04 -16.32
C ALA A 131 -5.35 -7.49 -16.38
N ALA A 132 -5.15 -6.20 -16.12
CA ALA A 132 -3.82 -5.59 -16.12
C ALA A 132 -2.93 -6.12 -14.99
N ALA A 133 -3.48 -6.32 -13.79
CA ALA A 133 -2.76 -6.91 -12.66
C ALA A 133 -2.46 -8.40 -12.89
N ASP A 134 -3.32 -9.11 -13.61
CA ASP A 134 -3.21 -10.56 -13.84
C ASP A 134 -2.40 -10.95 -15.08
N ALA A 135 -2.28 -10.06 -16.06
CA ALA A 135 -1.57 -10.32 -17.31
C ALA A 135 -0.06 -10.65 -17.13
N PRO A 136 0.71 -9.96 -16.26
CA PRO A 136 2.12 -10.31 -16.08
C PRO A 136 2.30 -11.64 -15.35
N PRO A 137 3.36 -12.41 -15.68
CA PRO A 137 3.74 -13.60 -14.93
C PRO A 137 3.94 -13.29 -13.44
N LEU A 138 3.42 -14.14 -12.56
CA LEU A 138 3.45 -13.88 -11.11
C LEU A 138 4.88 -13.59 -10.59
N GLY A 139 5.87 -14.35 -11.03
CA GLY A 139 7.27 -14.15 -10.62
C GLY A 139 7.89 -12.81 -11.04
N SER A 140 7.35 -12.11 -12.05
CA SER A 140 7.84 -10.77 -12.44
C SER A 140 7.23 -9.64 -11.59
N LEU A 141 6.18 -9.93 -10.83
CA LEU A 141 5.53 -8.99 -9.91
C LEU A 141 5.95 -9.19 -8.44
N LEU A 142 6.81 -10.18 -8.19
CA LEU A 142 7.26 -10.55 -6.85
C LEU A 142 8.77 -10.40 -6.73
N ARG A 143 9.19 -10.06 -5.51
CA ARG A 143 10.59 -10.11 -5.10
C ARG A 143 10.77 -10.98 -3.86
N ARG A 144 11.94 -11.61 -3.78
CA ARG A 144 12.42 -12.38 -2.65
C ARG A 144 13.26 -11.47 -1.75
N ASP A 145 12.90 -11.40 -0.48
CA ASP A 145 13.65 -10.65 0.53
C ASP A 145 14.01 -11.59 1.68
N GLY A 146 15.31 -11.83 1.87
CA GLY A 146 15.79 -12.66 2.97
C GLY A 146 15.79 -11.89 4.29
N VAL A 147 15.34 -12.54 5.36
CA VAL A 147 15.54 -12.08 6.74
C VAL A 147 16.72 -12.85 7.30
N LEU A 148 17.78 -12.13 7.66
CA LEU A 148 19.01 -12.71 8.16
C LEU A 148 18.96 -12.82 9.69
N HIS A 149 19.29 -13.99 10.22
CA HIS A 149 19.59 -14.16 11.63
C HIS A 149 21.05 -13.77 11.92
N LEU A 150 21.26 -12.76 12.75
CA LEU A 150 22.56 -12.30 13.23
C LEU A 150 22.50 -12.26 14.77
N ALA A 151 23.31 -13.09 15.43
CA ALA A 151 23.46 -13.04 16.88
C ALA A 151 24.95 -13.18 17.25
N PRO A 152 25.42 -12.53 18.33
CA PRO A 152 26.79 -12.68 18.80
C PRO A 152 27.14 -14.15 19.05
N GLY A 153 28.28 -14.61 18.51
CA GLY A 153 28.76 -15.99 18.70
C GLY A 153 27.99 -17.08 17.94
N ALA A 154 26.95 -16.74 17.18
CA ALA A 154 26.18 -17.71 16.39
C ALA A 154 26.50 -17.59 14.89
N PRO A 155 26.46 -18.71 14.13
CA PRO A 155 26.58 -18.65 12.68
C PRO A 155 25.44 -17.85 12.05
N ARG A 156 25.77 -17.08 11.02
CA ARG A 156 24.79 -16.31 10.25
C ARG A 156 23.95 -17.29 9.44
N ARG A 157 22.62 -17.17 9.49
CA ARG A 157 21.71 -18.05 8.75
C ARG A 157 20.45 -17.33 8.28
N LEU A 158 19.86 -17.78 7.18
CA LEU A 158 18.54 -17.30 6.78
C LEU A 158 17.53 -17.67 7.89
N ALA A 159 16.76 -16.69 8.35
CA ALA A 159 15.70 -16.90 9.34
C ALA A 159 14.35 -17.11 8.65
N LEU A 160 14.06 -16.28 7.64
CA LEU A 160 12.81 -16.25 6.90
C LEU A 160 13.08 -15.84 5.45
N LEU A 161 12.18 -16.22 4.56
CA LEU A 161 12.16 -15.73 3.18
C LEU A 161 10.84 -15.04 2.91
N ARG A 162 10.88 -13.73 2.64
CA ARG A 162 9.70 -12.95 2.31
C ARG A 162 9.47 -12.93 0.80
N LEU A 163 8.24 -13.22 0.37
CA LEU A 163 7.79 -12.87 -0.97
C LEU A 163 6.95 -11.60 -0.86
N ALA A 164 7.52 -10.51 -1.37
CA ALA A 164 6.89 -9.19 -1.35
C ALA A 164 6.48 -8.77 -2.76
N PRO A 165 5.38 -7.98 -2.91
CA PRO A 165 5.10 -7.29 -4.17
C PRO A 165 6.27 -6.42 -4.59
N ASP A 166 6.72 -6.56 -5.84
CA ASP A 166 7.57 -5.56 -6.47
C ASP A 166 6.67 -4.40 -6.92
N ARG A 167 6.55 -3.39 -6.07
CA ARG A 167 5.68 -2.23 -6.33
C ARG A 167 6.03 -1.49 -7.62
N ALA A 168 7.30 -1.48 -8.02
CA ALA A 168 7.70 -0.82 -9.27
C ALA A 168 7.23 -1.63 -10.47
N ALA A 169 7.40 -2.96 -10.44
CA ALA A 169 6.90 -3.84 -11.49
C ALA A 169 5.36 -3.84 -11.57
N LEU A 170 4.68 -3.85 -10.42
CA LEU A 170 3.22 -3.77 -10.36
C LEU A 170 2.71 -2.42 -10.87
N ALA A 171 3.33 -1.31 -10.48
CA ALA A 171 2.97 0.01 -10.99
C ALA A 171 3.19 0.11 -12.51
N ALA A 172 4.28 -0.44 -13.03
CA ALA A 172 4.54 -0.49 -14.47
C ALA A 172 3.47 -1.30 -15.22
N ALA A 173 3.02 -2.43 -14.66
CA ALA A 173 1.95 -3.24 -15.25
C ALA A 173 0.59 -2.52 -15.26
N LEU A 174 0.31 -1.71 -14.24
CA LEU A 174 -0.95 -0.96 -14.11
C LEU A 174 -0.94 0.37 -14.90
N GLY A 175 0.23 0.87 -15.30
CA GLY A 175 0.37 2.14 -16.01
C GLY A 175 -0.21 3.31 -15.20
N ALA A 176 -1.04 4.14 -15.84
CA ALA A 176 -1.67 5.30 -15.19
C ALA A 176 -2.56 4.92 -13.99
N ALA A 177 -3.11 3.69 -13.95
CA ALA A 177 -3.94 3.26 -12.83
C ALA A 177 -3.15 3.16 -11.51
N ALA A 178 -1.82 3.02 -11.57
CA ALA A 178 -0.95 2.94 -10.40
C ALA A 178 -0.88 4.24 -9.59
N SER A 179 -1.24 5.39 -10.18
CA SER A 179 -1.27 6.67 -9.44
C SER A 179 -2.43 6.73 -8.44
N ASP A 180 -3.41 5.85 -8.58
CA ASP A 180 -4.49 5.71 -7.62
C ASP A 180 -4.14 4.68 -6.54
N ALA A 181 -4.10 5.15 -5.28
CA ALA A 181 -3.71 4.32 -4.15
C ALA A 181 -4.68 3.16 -3.88
N ASP A 182 -5.97 3.31 -4.17
CA ASP A 182 -6.96 2.27 -3.93
C ASP A 182 -6.93 1.20 -5.03
N LEU A 183 -6.72 1.61 -6.28
CA LEU A 183 -6.50 0.67 -7.38
C LEU A 183 -5.21 -0.12 -7.19
N LEU A 184 -4.12 0.54 -6.77
CA LEU A 184 -2.87 -0.14 -6.44
C LEU A 184 -3.05 -1.12 -5.27
N ARG A 185 -3.74 -0.72 -4.21
CA ARG A 185 -4.06 -1.58 -3.06
C ARG A 185 -4.90 -2.79 -3.46
N HIS A 186 -5.89 -2.59 -4.33
CA HIS A 186 -6.70 -3.67 -4.88
C HIS A 186 -5.84 -4.65 -5.68
N ALA A 187 -4.97 -4.16 -6.56
CA ALA A 187 -4.06 -5.00 -7.33
C ALA A 187 -3.08 -5.78 -6.41
N GLU A 188 -2.58 -5.16 -5.33
CA GLU A 188 -1.77 -5.83 -4.32
C GLU A 188 -2.52 -6.96 -3.60
N ALA A 189 -3.80 -6.73 -3.24
CA ALA A 189 -4.63 -7.77 -2.62
C ALA A 189 -4.88 -8.95 -3.57
N ARG A 190 -5.09 -8.69 -4.86
CA ARG A 190 -5.19 -9.76 -5.89
C ARG A 190 -3.88 -10.51 -6.06
N LEU A 191 -2.77 -9.79 -6.12
CA LEU A 191 -1.43 -10.38 -6.20
C LEU A 191 -1.14 -11.25 -4.97
N ALA A 192 -1.56 -10.83 -3.78
CA ALA A 192 -1.47 -11.62 -2.55
C ALA A 192 -2.28 -12.93 -2.66
N ALA A 193 -3.52 -12.89 -3.18
CA ALA A 193 -4.33 -14.10 -3.41
C ALA A 193 -3.72 -15.05 -4.45
N ARG A 194 -3.13 -14.51 -5.52
CA ARG A 194 -2.38 -15.30 -6.51
C ARG A 194 -1.13 -15.94 -5.90
N THR A 195 -0.40 -15.18 -5.09
CA THR A 195 0.81 -15.64 -4.39
C THR A 195 0.47 -16.77 -3.42
N LEU A 196 -0.60 -16.61 -2.63
CA LEU A 196 -1.04 -17.64 -1.68
C LEU A 196 -1.37 -18.97 -2.39
N ARG A 197 -2.14 -18.91 -3.48
CA ARG A 197 -2.43 -20.11 -4.30
C ARG A 197 -1.17 -20.73 -4.90
N ALA A 198 -0.26 -19.88 -5.40
CA ALA A 198 0.99 -20.33 -6.00
C ALA A 198 1.94 -21.00 -4.99
N VAL A 199 2.00 -20.53 -3.74
CA VAL A 199 2.85 -21.17 -2.72
C VAL A 199 2.25 -22.46 -2.16
N ALA A 200 0.93 -22.65 -2.29
CA ALA A 200 0.26 -23.89 -1.89
C ALA A 200 0.58 -25.05 -2.85
N GLU A 201 0.86 -24.75 -4.12
CA GLU A 201 1.25 -25.73 -5.14
C GLU A 201 2.79 -25.92 -5.15
N PRO A 202 3.33 -27.10 -4.78
CA PRO A 202 4.77 -27.31 -4.62
C PRO A 202 5.60 -26.93 -5.85
N ALA A 203 5.16 -27.32 -7.06
CA ALA A 203 5.91 -27.03 -8.28
C ALA A 203 5.99 -25.52 -8.56
N THR A 204 4.90 -24.79 -8.32
CA THR A 204 4.85 -23.34 -8.54
C THR A 204 5.64 -22.60 -7.46
N ARG A 205 5.50 -23.02 -6.20
CA ARG A 205 6.29 -22.54 -5.08
C ARG A 205 7.78 -22.66 -5.37
N ASP A 206 8.24 -23.85 -5.73
CA ASP A 206 9.66 -24.11 -5.94
C ASP A 206 10.20 -23.32 -7.15
N ALA A 207 9.37 -23.10 -8.19
CA ALA A 207 9.73 -22.22 -9.31
C ALA A 207 9.91 -20.74 -8.88
N LEU A 208 9.05 -20.22 -8.00
CA LEU A 208 9.15 -18.85 -7.47
C LEU A 208 10.37 -18.70 -6.55
N LEU A 209 10.64 -19.71 -5.73
CA LEU A 209 11.71 -19.68 -4.73
C LEU A 209 13.09 -20.06 -5.28
N GLY A 210 13.12 -20.79 -6.40
CA GLY A 210 14.33 -21.41 -6.95
C GLY A 210 14.68 -22.76 -6.31
N GLY A 211 13.71 -23.43 -5.68
CA GLY A 211 13.86 -24.69 -4.95
C GLY A 211 12.89 -24.80 -3.76
N PRO A 212 12.90 -25.93 -3.02
CA PRO A 212 12.08 -26.09 -1.83
C PRO A 212 12.50 -25.07 -0.74
N PRO A 213 11.55 -24.53 0.04
CA PRO A 213 11.85 -23.55 1.08
C PRO A 213 12.67 -24.19 2.21
N ALA A 214 13.87 -23.67 2.46
CA ALA A 214 14.71 -24.09 3.59
C ALA A 214 14.35 -23.40 4.92
N VAL A 215 13.49 -22.37 4.86
CA VAL A 215 13.06 -21.55 6.00
C VAL A 215 11.59 -21.19 5.85
N PRO A 216 10.90 -20.78 6.94
CA PRO A 216 9.53 -20.32 6.84
C PRO A 216 9.38 -19.13 5.87
N LEU A 217 8.25 -19.12 5.17
CA LEU A 217 7.89 -18.06 4.23
C LEU A 217 7.16 -16.94 4.96
N LEU A 218 7.38 -15.69 4.52
CA LEU A 218 6.65 -14.52 4.98
C LEU A 218 5.93 -13.88 3.79
N LEU A 219 4.61 -13.79 3.84
CA LEU A 219 3.80 -13.23 2.76
C LEU A 219 3.03 -12.01 3.23
N ASP A 220 3.03 -10.95 2.42
CA ASP A 220 2.13 -9.83 2.64
C ASP A 220 0.71 -10.25 2.23
N LEU A 221 -0.12 -10.60 3.22
CA LEU A 221 -1.48 -11.09 3.01
C LEU A 221 -2.48 -10.20 3.74
N PRO A 222 -3.58 -9.77 3.09
CA PRO A 222 -4.69 -9.17 3.80
C PRO A 222 -5.41 -10.19 4.70
N ALA A 223 -6.02 -9.72 5.79
CA ALA A 223 -6.69 -10.59 6.76
C ALA A 223 -7.86 -11.40 6.16
N ALA A 224 -8.47 -10.90 5.08
CA ALA A 224 -9.53 -11.57 4.35
C ALA A 224 -9.08 -12.85 3.63
N LEU A 225 -7.77 -13.04 3.41
CA LEU A 225 -7.21 -14.24 2.76
C LEU A 225 -6.67 -15.27 3.75
N LEU A 226 -6.70 -14.98 5.04
CA LEU A 226 -6.39 -15.98 6.05
C LEU A 226 -7.42 -17.11 5.96
N PRO A 227 -7.04 -18.36 6.26
CA PRO A 227 -8.02 -19.44 6.30
C PRO A 227 -9.00 -19.25 7.45
N GLU A 228 -10.22 -19.77 7.28
CA GLU A 228 -11.17 -19.85 8.37
C GLU A 228 -10.65 -20.87 9.40
N PRO A 229 -10.69 -20.53 10.70
CA PRO A 229 -10.19 -21.43 11.73
C PRO A 229 -11.06 -22.68 11.78
N ALA A 230 -10.46 -23.85 11.58
CA ALA A 230 -11.10 -25.11 11.94
C ALA A 230 -11.26 -25.16 13.47
N PRO A 231 -12.31 -25.80 14.01
CA PRO A 231 -12.43 -26.03 15.45
C PRO A 231 -11.16 -26.72 15.95
N ALA A 232 -10.54 -26.13 16.98
CA ALA A 232 -9.26 -26.61 17.48
C ALA A 232 -9.38 -28.06 17.94
N ALA A 233 -8.60 -28.96 17.32
CA ALA A 233 -8.36 -30.28 17.89
C ALA A 233 -7.51 -30.09 19.17
N ALA A 234 -7.85 -30.83 20.22
CA ALA A 234 -7.24 -30.68 21.53
C ALA A 234 -5.74 -31.03 21.55
N GLU A 235 -4.97 -30.16 22.22
CA GLU A 235 -3.85 -30.47 23.13
C GLU A 235 -2.56 -31.11 22.61
N ASP A 236 -2.07 -30.72 21.43
CA ASP A 236 -0.63 -30.84 21.13
C ASP A 236 0.04 -29.46 21.06
N ALA A 237 1.35 -29.42 21.37
CA ALA A 237 2.14 -28.22 21.18
C ALA A 237 2.04 -27.75 19.71
N PRO A 238 1.71 -26.48 19.45
CA PRO A 238 1.49 -26.01 18.08
C PRO A 238 2.75 -26.20 17.25
N PRO A 239 2.64 -26.68 16.00
CA PRO A 239 3.79 -26.87 15.14
C PRO A 239 4.49 -25.52 14.87
N ALA A 240 5.80 -25.56 14.63
CA ALA A 240 6.52 -24.38 14.20
C ALA A 240 5.92 -23.85 12.89
N PRO A 241 5.66 -22.54 12.76
CA PRO A 241 5.01 -21.99 11.59
C PRO A 241 5.90 -22.11 10.35
N VAL A 242 5.33 -22.67 9.29
CA VAL A 242 5.99 -22.77 7.96
C VAL A 242 5.69 -21.56 7.09
N LEU A 243 4.61 -20.84 7.41
CA LEU A 243 4.12 -19.69 6.69
C LEU A 243 3.67 -18.61 7.66
N TYR A 244 4.15 -17.38 7.46
CA TYR A 244 3.74 -16.19 8.19
C TYR A 244 2.92 -15.27 7.29
N ALA A 245 1.75 -14.85 7.77
CA ALA A 245 0.95 -13.82 7.14
C ALA A 245 1.27 -12.44 7.74
N ALA A 246 1.81 -11.53 6.93
CA ALA A 246 2.16 -10.16 7.31
C ALA A 246 0.99 -9.19 7.09
N LEU A 247 0.21 -8.98 8.15
CA LEU A 247 -0.95 -8.10 8.21
C LEU A 247 -0.54 -6.64 8.38
N THR A 248 -1.33 -5.72 7.82
CA THR A 248 -1.20 -4.30 8.19
C THR A 248 -1.51 -4.09 9.66
N LEU A 249 -1.04 -2.97 10.21
CA LEU A 249 -1.37 -2.56 11.57
C LEU A 249 -2.89 -2.42 11.80
N ALA A 250 -3.63 -1.89 10.82
CA ALA A 250 -5.08 -1.76 10.91
C ALA A 250 -5.78 -3.13 10.98
N GLU A 251 -5.35 -4.08 10.16
CA GLU A 251 -5.88 -5.46 10.19
C GLU A 251 -5.51 -6.18 11.49
N ALA A 252 -4.31 -5.93 12.02
CA ALA A 252 -3.86 -6.51 13.28
C ALA A 252 -4.68 -6.04 14.51
N LEU A 253 -5.38 -4.91 14.37
CA LEU A 253 -6.26 -4.34 15.38
C LEU A 253 -7.73 -4.74 15.18
N ALA A 254 -8.05 -5.50 14.12
CA ALA A 254 -9.42 -5.93 13.86
C ALA A 254 -9.94 -6.86 14.97
N GLU A 255 -11.22 -6.68 15.32
CA GLU A 255 -11.88 -7.52 16.31
C GLU A 255 -11.89 -9.00 15.88
N GLY A 256 -11.78 -9.89 16.86
CA GLY A 256 -11.79 -11.35 16.63
C GLY A 256 -10.46 -11.94 16.11
N LEU A 257 -9.48 -11.12 15.69
CA LEU A 257 -8.20 -11.63 15.20
C LEU A 257 -7.45 -12.45 16.26
N SER A 258 -7.48 -12.03 17.53
CA SER A 258 -6.80 -12.76 18.62
C SER A 258 -7.33 -14.19 18.79
N ALA A 259 -8.65 -14.39 18.68
CA ALA A 259 -9.25 -15.71 18.73
C ALA A 259 -8.85 -16.55 17.52
N ARG A 260 -8.88 -15.93 16.33
CA ARG A 260 -8.46 -16.57 15.08
C ARG A 260 -6.98 -16.96 15.08
N ALA A 261 -6.11 -16.16 15.67
CA ALA A 261 -4.67 -16.38 15.75
C ALA A 261 -4.30 -17.69 16.46
N ALA A 262 -5.07 -18.09 17.49
CA ALA A 262 -4.82 -19.36 18.18
C ALA A 262 -5.08 -20.57 17.26
N ALA A 263 -6.20 -20.56 16.54
CA ALA A 263 -6.54 -21.62 15.59
C ALA A 263 -5.60 -21.64 14.37
N LEU A 264 -5.18 -20.48 13.87
CA LEU A 264 -4.19 -20.38 12.79
C LEU A 264 -2.85 -21.02 13.17
N ARG A 265 -2.37 -20.80 14.40
CA ARG A 265 -1.15 -21.45 14.91
C ARG A 265 -1.27 -22.98 14.94
N GLY A 266 -2.44 -23.50 15.34
CA GLY A 266 -2.72 -24.94 15.25
C GLY A 266 -2.64 -25.49 13.82
N ALA A 267 -2.96 -24.67 12.82
CA ALA A 267 -2.84 -24.99 11.40
C ALA A 267 -1.43 -24.74 10.80
N GLY A 268 -0.42 -24.44 11.62
CA GLY A 268 0.95 -24.18 11.15
C GLY A 268 1.18 -22.79 10.55
N TRP A 269 0.26 -21.85 10.79
CA TRP A 269 0.42 -20.44 10.40
C TRP A 269 0.99 -19.60 11.54
N GLY A 270 1.94 -18.74 11.20
CA GLY A 270 2.34 -17.62 12.02
C GLY A 270 1.68 -16.33 11.57
N LEU A 271 1.53 -15.39 12.49
CA LEU A 271 1.10 -14.03 12.17
C LEU A 271 2.24 -13.05 12.34
N ALA A 272 2.32 -12.08 11.44
CA ALA A 272 3.27 -10.99 11.50
C ALA A 272 2.53 -9.65 11.32
N VAL A 273 2.99 -8.60 11.98
CA VAL A 273 2.46 -7.23 11.77
C VAL A 273 3.50 -6.37 11.08
N ARG A 274 3.13 -5.75 9.96
CA ARG A 274 3.96 -4.80 9.22
C ARG A 274 3.51 -3.36 9.44
N GLY A 275 4.46 -2.44 9.24
CA GLY A 275 4.23 -1.01 9.35
C GLY A 275 4.43 -0.46 10.76
N LEU A 276 5.04 -1.23 11.67
CA LEU A 276 5.42 -0.74 12.99
C LEU A 276 6.63 0.18 12.85
N ASP A 277 6.52 1.43 13.29
CA ASP A 277 7.59 2.41 13.33
C ASP A 277 7.55 3.21 14.64
N ALA A 278 8.42 4.23 14.78
CA ALA A 278 8.49 5.03 16.00
C ALA A 278 7.15 5.71 16.36
N ALA A 279 6.41 6.19 15.35
CA ALA A 279 5.11 6.82 15.56
C ALA A 279 4.06 5.79 16.03
N ALA A 280 4.00 4.63 15.38
CA ALA A 280 3.10 3.55 15.78
C ALA A 280 3.38 3.04 17.20
N LEU A 281 4.66 2.97 17.61
CA LEU A 281 5.06 2.61 18.98
C LEU A 281 4.62 3.63 20.03
N GLY A 282 4.45 4.91 19.65
CA GLY A 282 3.93 5.95 20.53
C GLY A 282 2.40 5.91 20.70
N LEU A 283 1.69 5.28 19.76
CA LEU A 283 0.22 5.24 19.72
C LEU A 283 -0.37 3.91 20.19
N LEU A 284 0.38 2.82 20.08
CA LEU A 284 -0.13 1.47 20.30
C LEU A 284 0.65 0.73 21.37
N ALA A 285 0.01 -0.30 21.95
CA ALA A 285 0.66 -1.28 22.81
C ALA A 285 1.10 -2.49 21.95
N PRO A 286 2.31 -2.51 21.37
CA PRO A 286 2.75 -3.59 20.46
C PRO A 286 2.75 -4.97 21.12
N ALA A 287 2.88 -5.04 22.45
CA ALA A 287 2.84 -6.28 23.20
C ALA A 287 1.47 -7.00 23.09
N ALA A 288 0.39 -6.23 22.91
CA ALA A 288 -0.98 -6.73 22.81
C ALA A 288 -1.38 -7.15 21.38
N LEU A 289 -0.54 -6.91 20.37
CA LEU A 289 -0.83 -7.32 19.00
C LEU A 289 -0.80 -8.86 18.90
N PRO A 290 -1.82 -9.50 18.29
CA PRO A 290 -1.93 -10.95 18.19
C PRO A 290 -1.05 -11.51 17.06
N ALA A 291 0.26 -11.32 17.17
CA ALA A 291 1.24 -11.74 16.17
C ALA A 291 2.52 -12.30 16.77
N ASP A 292 3.08 -13.31 16.13
CA ASP A 292 4.33 -13.93 16.51
C ASP A 292 5.53 -13.03 16.15
N LEU A 293 5.43 -12.31 15.03
CA LEU A 293 6.45 -11.40 14.54
C LEU A 293 5.95 -9.96 14.40
N LEU A 294 6.81 -9.00 14.74
CA LEU A 294 6.58 -7.57 14.55
C LEU A 294 7.68 -7.01 13.65
N LEU A 295 7.30 -6.57 12.45
CA LEU A 295 8.22 -6.01 11.47
C LEU A 295 8.41 -4.53 11.78
N LEU A 296 9.46 -4.25 12.53
CA LEU A 296 9.85 -2.92 12.97
C LEU A 296 10.62 -2.22 11.84
N ARG A 297 10.15 -1.06 11.41
CA ARG A 297 10.78 -0.28 10.35
C ARG A 297 11.85 0.63 10.94
N TRP A 298 13.11 0.38 10.58
CA TRP A 298 14.23 1.22 11.00
C TRP A 298 14.02 2.69 10.63
N SER A 299 14.33 3.55 11.60
CA SER A 299 14.50 4.99 11.47
C SER A 299 15.23 5.52 12.72
N PRO A 300 15.96 6.65 12.64
CA PRO A 300 16.60 7.26 13.81
C PRO A 300 15.64 7.58 14.96
N ALA A 301 14.37 7.87 14.66
CA ALA A 301 13.33 8.13 15.67
C ALA A 301 13.08 6.94 16.63
N LEU A 302 13.49 5.72 16.26
CA LEU A 302 13.40 4.56 17.16
C LEU A 302 14.35 4.65 18.36
N ALA A 303 15.41 5.47 18.27
CA ALA A 303 16.33 5.71 19.37
C ALA A 303 15.77 6.70 20.42
N GLU A 304 14.64 7.35 20.13
CA GLU A 304 14.00 8.27 21.06
C GLU A 304 13.43 7.56 22.29
N ARG A 305 13.36 8.28 23.41
CA ARG A 305 13.00 7.73 24.72
C ARG A 305 11.64 7.00 24.72
N ALA A 306 10.64 7.54 24.02
CA ALA A 306 9.30 6.96 23.98
C ALA A 306 9.28 5.60 23.24
N ALA A 307 9.89 5.54 22.06
CA ALA A 307 10.02 4.30 21.28
C ALA A 307 10.84 3.24 22.05
N MET A 308 11.96 3.65 22.64
CA MET A 308 12.81 2.77 23.46
C MET A 308 12.08 2.20 24.67
N ALA A 309 11.24 3.00 25.33
CA ALA A 309 10.43 2.52 26.45
C ALA A 309 9.42 1.44 26.01
N ALA A 310 8.81 1.60 24.83
CA ALA A 310 7.91 0.60 24.26
C ALA A 310 8.66 -0.70 23.88
N LEU A 311 9.81 -0.57 23.21
CA LEU A 311 10.61 -1.71 22.76
C LEU A 311 11.15 -2.56 23.91
N ARG A 312 11.57 -1.95 25.02
CA ARG A 312 12.06 -2.68 26.21
C ARG A 312 11.03 -3.60 26.86
N ARG A 313 9.73 -3.40 26.58
CA ARG A 313 8.65 -4.26 27.07
C ARG A 313 8.34 -5.42 26.13
N LEU A 314 8.98 -5.47 24.96
CA LEU A 314 8.79 -6.52 23.97
C LEU A 314 9.88 -7.57 24.09
N ASP A 315 9.52 -8.81 23.80
CA ASP A 315 10.50 -9.86 23.55
C ASP A 315 11.27 -9.56 22.25
N PRO A 316 12.60 -9.38 22.30
CA PRO A 316 13.43 -9.19 21.11
C PRO A 316 13.27 -10.30 20.07
N ALA A 317 12.93 -11.53 20.51
CA ALA A 317 12.70 -12.65 19.60
C ALA A 317 11.39 -12.55 18.80
N ARG A 318 10.50 -11.59 19.10
CA ARG A 318 9.35 -11.26 18.24
C ARG A 318 9.68 -10.21 17.19
N LEU A 319 10.80 -9.49 17.33
CA LEU A 319 11.11 -8.34 16.49
C LEU A 319 11.91 -8.74 15.25
N VAL A 320 11.54 -8.17 14.11
CA VAL A 320 12.34 -8.19 12.87
C VAL A 320 12.63 -6.75 12.48
N LEU A 321 13.91 -6.35 12.50
CA LEU A 321 14.30 -5.01 12.07
C LEU A 321 14.36 -4.95 10.55
N THR A 322 13.45 -4.20 9.94
CA THR A 322 13.29 -4.03 8.50
C THR A 322 13.83 -2.68 8.03
N ARG A 323 14.11 -2.56 6.73
CA ARG A 323 14.77 -1.40 6.12
C ARG A 323 16.12 -1.07 6.75
N CYS A 324 16.88 -2.08 7.16
CA CYS A 324 18.28 -1.92 7.52
C CYS A 324 19.05 -1.44 6.28
N ASP A 325 19.43 -0.17 6.27
CA ASP A 325 20.04 0.54 5.13
C ASP A 325 21.52 0.88 5.36
N GLY A 326 22.03 0.67 6.57
CA GLY A 326 23.45 0.81 6.89
C GLY A 326 23.83 0.16 8.22
N GLU A 327 25.09 0.35 8.60
CA GLU A 327 25.69 -0.21 9.81
C GLU A 327 25.00 0.28 11.09
N ALA A 328 24.64 1.57 11.15
CA ALA A 328 23.95 2.15 12.31
C ALA A 328 22.63 1.41 12.65
N ALA A 329 21.88 0.93 11.64
CA ALA A 329 20.66 0.16 11.86
C ALA A 329 20.96 -1.18 12.52
N LEU A 330 22.04 -1.84 12.08
CA LEU A 330 22.47 -3.13 12.59
C LEU A 330 23.00 -2.99 14.02
N GLU A 331 23.89 -2.04 14.26
CA GLU A 331 24.46 -1.77 15.60
C GLU A 331 23.37 -1.44 16.61
N TRP A 332 22.44 -0.56 16.24
CA TRP A 332 21.30 -0.22 17.08
C TRP A 332 20.46 -1.46 17.41
N GLY A 333 20.10 -2.27 16.42
CA GLY A 333 19.31 -3.48 16.65
C GLY A 333 20.05 -4.51 17.51
N LEU A 334 21.35 -4.72 17.28
CA LEU A 334 22.17 -5.61 18.11
C LEU A 334 22.27 -5.11 19.55
N SER A 335 22.37 -3.80 19.77
CA SER A 335 22.39 -3.21 21.12
C SER A 335 21.10 -3.45 21.92
N LEU A 336 20.00 -3.73 21.21
CA LEU A 336 18.70 -4.09 21.76
C LEU A 336 18.48 -5.60 21.88
N GLY A 337 19.48 -6.42 21.53
CA GLY A 337 19.36 -7.88 21.52
C GLY A 337 18.50 -8.42 20.36
N LEU A 338 18.26 -7.62 19.32
CA LEU A 338 17.55 -8.11 18.13
C LEU A 338 18.45 -9.08 17.36
N SER A 339 17.84 -10.14 16.83
CA SER A 339 18.57 -11.16 16.06
C SER A 339 18.12 -11.30 14.61
N ARG A 340 17.03 -10.65 14.19
CA ARG A 340 16.48 -10.78 12.82
C ARG A 340 16.48 -9.43 12.10
N PHE A 341 17.13 -9.41 10.94
CA PHE A 341 17.36 -8.18 10.17
C PHE A 341 16.99 -8.37 8.70
N ALA A 342 16.41 -7.33 8.09
CA ALA A 342 16.08 -7.29 6.67
C ALA A 342 16.26 -5.86 6.12
N GLY A 343 16.65 -5.76 4.85
CA GLY A 343 16.82 -4.48 4.17
C GLY A 343 17.97 -4.50 3.15
N PRO A 344 18.21 -3.38 2.45
CA PRO A 344 19.25 -3.27 1.42
C PRO A 344 20.66 -3.62 1.93
N TRP A 345 21.01 -3.18 3.14
CA TRP A 345 22.31 -3.49 3.75
C TRP A 345 22.46 -4.99 4.03
N ILE A 346 21.39 -5.59 4.56
CA ILE A 346 21.35 -7.03 4.81
C ILE A 346 21.47 -7.81 3.50
N ALA A 347 20.75 -7.41 2.44
CA ALA A 347 20.86 -8.03 1.13
C ALA A 347 22.30 -7.97 0.58
N ALA A 348 23.01 -6.86 0.78
CA ALA A 348 24.42 -6.72 0.42
C ALA A 348 25.34 -7.64 1.24
N LEU A 349 25.08 -7.77 2.54
CA LEU A 349 25.79 -8.72 3.40
C LEU A 349 25.57 -10.16 2.94
N MET A 350 24.32 -10.53 2.62
CA MET A 350 24.02 -11.87 2.08
C MET A 350 24.72 -12.13 0.75
N ALA A 351 24.75 -11.14 -0.14
CA ALA A 351 25.45 -11.27 -1.41
C ALA A 351 26.95 -11.43 -1.23
N ALA A 352 27.57 -10.70 -0.29
CA ALA A 352 28.99 -10.87 0.02
C ALA A 352 29.28 -12.29 0.55
N THR A 353 28.46 -12.82 1.46
CA THR A 353 28.60 -14.19 1.96
C THR A 353 28.43 -15.24 0.85
N ARG A 354 27.43 -15.09 -0.02
CA ARG A 354 27.24 -15.98 -1.17
C ARG A 354 28.43 -15.93 -2.14
N MET A 355 28.93 -14.74 -2.45
CA MET A 355 30.06 -14.56 -3.36
C MET A 355 31.35 -15.15 -2.78
N ALA A 356 31.57 -15.07 -1.47
CA ALA A 356 32.71 -15.71 -0.83
C ALA A 356 32.68 -17.24 -0.94
N ALA A 357 31.48 -17.83 -1.03
CA ALA A 357 31.27 -19.27 -1.16
C ALA A 357 31.01 -19.74 -2.61
N CYS A 358 31.15 -18.87 -3.61
CA CYS A 358 30.81 -19.17 -5.00
C CYS A 358 32.07 -19.23 -5.87
N ASP A 359 32.33 -20.39 -6.47
CA ASP A 359 33.46 -20.61 -7.38
C ASP A 359 33.45 -19.71 -8.63
N HIS A 360 32.28 -19.16 -8.96
CA HIS A 360 32.06 -18.29 -10.11
C HIS A 360 31.95 -16.80 -9.75
N ALA A 361 32.27 -16.41 -8.50
CA ALA A 361 32.07 -15.04 -8.03
C ALA A 361 32.87 -13.99 -8.80
N ALA A 362 34.02 -14.36 -9.38
CA ALA A 362 34.83 -13.46 -10.20
C ALA A 362 34.08 -12.92 -11.45
N GLY A 363 33.07 -13.65 -11.93
CA GLY A 363 32.25 -13.26 -13.08
C GLY A 363 30.96 -12.49 -12.73
N CYS A 364 30.76 -12.09 -11.46
CA CYS A 364 29.51 -11.51 -10.98
C CYS A 364 29.78 -10.28 -10.10
N ARG A 365 29.11 -9.17 -10.36
CA ARG A 365 29.13 -8.01 -9.45
C ARG A 365 28.22 -8.27 -8.25
N ARG A 366 28.53 -7.67 -7.10
CA ARG A 366 27.67 -7.76 -5.90
C ARG A 366 26.23 -7.33 -6.19
N ALA A 367 26.04 -6.24 -6.94
CA ALA A 367 24.72 -5.76 -7.34
C ALA A 367 23.93 -6.79 -8.19
N GLU A 368 24.61 -7.50 -9.09
CA GLU A 368 24.00 -8.57 -9.89
C GLU A 368 23.61 -9.77 -9.02
N CYS A 369 24.46 -10.16 -8.07
CA CYS A 369 24.15 -11.19 -7.09
C CYS A 369 22.92 -10.82 -6.24
N ILE A 370 22.81 -9.56 -5.78
CA ILE A 370 21.64 -9.05 -5.06
C ILE A 370 20.39 -9.13 -5.95
N ALA A 371 20.46 -8.61 -7.18
CA ALA A 371 19.32 -8.58 -8.10
C ALA A 371 18.81 -10.00 -8.42
N ARG A 372 19.72 -10.92 -8.74
CA ARG A 372 19.39 -12.33 -9.01
C ARG A 372 18.81 -13.03 -7.77
N ALA A 373 19.37 -12.78 -6.58
CA ALA A 373 18.83 -13.34 -5.34
C ALA A 373 17.44 -12.76 -5.00
N ALA A 374 17.16 -11.52 -5.38
CA ALA A 374 15.85 -10.89 -5.17
C ALA A 374 14.80 -11.32 -6.22
N ALA A 375 15.21 -11.79 -7.40
CA ALA A 375 14.27 -12.16 -8.45
C ALA A 375 13.45 -13.42 -8.09
N ALA A 376 12.11 -13.31 -8.10
CA ALA A 376 11.22 -14.46 -8.00
C ALA A 376 11.02 -15.18 -9.35
N ALA A 377 11.08 -14.44 -10.47
CA ALA A 377 11.06 -15.03 -11.80
C ALA A 377 12.40 -15.74 -12.15
N PRO A 378 12.35 -16.91 -12.84
CA PRO A 378 13.54 -17.57 -13.36
C PRO A 378 14.38 -16.68 -14.29
N ALA A 379 13.75 -15.85 -15.12
CA ALA A 379 14.44 -14.92 -16.02
C ALA A 379 15.35 -13.93 -15.28
N GLY A 380 14.91 -13.42 -14.11
CA GLY A 380 15.73 -12.53 -13.30
C GLY A 380 16.90 -13.21 -12.60
N ARG A 381 16.94 -14.56 -12.58
CA ARG A 381 18.06 -15.36 -12.08
C ARG A 381 19.01 -15.83 -13.18
N ALA A 382 18.70 -15.55 -14.44
CA ALA A 382 19.51 -15.96 -15.57
C ALA A 382 20.95 -15.42 -15.46
N GLY A 383 21.89 -16.23 -15.95
CA GLY A 383 23.33 -15.95 -15.88
C GLY A 383 23.99 -16.24 -14.53
N CYS A 384 23.25 -16.74 -13.53
CA CYS A 384 23.87 -17.32 -12.34
C CYS A 384 24.36 -18.74 -12.61
N LEU A 385 25.65 -18.99 -12.45
CA LEU A 385 26.25 -20.33 -12.60
C LEU A 385 26.09 -21.20 -11.34
N SER A 386 25.62 -20.62 -10.23
CA SER A 386 25.39 -21.32 -8.96
C SER A 386 23.98 -21.04 -8.40
N PRO A 387 22.91 -21.45 -9.11
CA PRO A 387 21.54 -21.11 -8.73
C PRO A 387 21.12 -21.65 -7.35
N ALA A 388 21.70 -22.75 -6.88
CA ALA A 388 21.47 -23.29 -5.54
C ALA A 388 21.85 -22.28 -4.43
N LEU A 389 22.93 -21.51 -4.64
CA LEU A 389 23.33 -20.44 -3.71
C LEU A 389 22.37 -19.24 -3.73
N LEU A 390 21.51 -19.09 -4.73
CA LEU A 390 20.46 -18.06 -4.74
C LEU A 390 19.20 -18.48 -4.00
N ALA A 391 18.98 -19.79 -3.83
CA ALA A 391 17.85 -20.34 -3.09
C ALA A 391 18.15 -20.42 -1.59
N GLY A 392 19.41 -20.69 -1.22
CA GLY A 392 19.90 -20.71 0.17
C GLY A 392 20.69 -19.46 0.57
N PHE A 393 20.84 -19.21 1.87
CA PHE A 393 21.80 -18.24 2.42
C PHE A 393 23.15 -18.89 2.78
N SER A 394 23.18 -20.22 2.95
CA SER A 394 24.41 -20.94 3.33
C SER A 394 24.66 -22.11 2.37
N PRO A 395 25.92 -22.40 1.99
CA PRO A 395 26.28 -23.78 1.75
C PRO A 395 25.96 -24.53 3.05
N VAL A 396 25.26 -25.65 2.95
CA VAL A 396 25.16 -26.57 4.09
C VAL A 396 26.61 -26.94 4.42
N GLU A 397 27.13 -26.56 5.59
CA GLU A 397 28.26 -27.31 6.13
C GLU A 397 27.72 -28.73 6.28
N ALA A 398 28.16 -29.63 5.40
CA ALA A 398 27.91 -31.04 5.59
C ALA A 398 28.51 -31.43 6.96
N PRO A 399 27.77 -32.20 7.77
CA PRO A 399 28.22 -32.61 9.10
C PRO A 399 29.54 -33.38 9.07
#